data_AF-A0AAJ2FS66-F1
#
_entry.id   AF-A0AAJ2FS66-F1
#
_cell.length_a   1.000
_cell.length_b   1.000
_cell.length_c   1.000
_cell.angle_alpha   90.00
_cell.angle_beta   90.00
_cell.angle_gamma   90.00
#
_symmetry.space_group_name_H-M   'P 1'
#
loop_
_entity.id
_entity.type
_entity.pdbx_description
1 polymer ?
#
loop_
_entity_poly.entity_id
_entity_poly.type
_entity_poly.pdbx_seq_one_letter_code
_entity_poly.pdbx_strand_id
1 'polypeptide(L)'
;MVAIKQVDQQAILSLDRIRTQLLKFRIMQSNGLRCLLYEFGILLPEGYAQLSKAVPEAFVDAEHRVPSLLLDSLRDQWVRVIQLDDEIRKIELRLKQCLHESADCQKIAETPEMVC
;
A
#
# COMPACT_ATOMS: atom_id res chain seq x y z
N MET A 1 -30.84 5.53 17.86
CA MET A 1 -30.07 5.17 16.64
C MET A 1 -28.68 5.84 16.62
N VAL A 2 -27.84 5.60 17.63
CA VAL A 2 -26.48 6.20 17.72
C VAL A 2 -25.36 5.20 17.33
N ALA A 3 -25.68 3.91 17.19
CA ALA A 3 -24.67 2.87 16.96
C ALA A 3 -24.19 2.76 15.50
N ILE A 4 -25.08 2.90 14.50
CA ILE A 4 -24.75 2.59 13.10
C ILE A 4 -23.70 3.57 12.54
N LYS A 5 -23.91 4.89 12.70
CA LYS A 5 -22.91 5.90 12.27
C LYS A 5 -21.55 5.76 12.96
N GLN A 6 -21.50 5.23 14.19
CA GLN A 6 -20.24 5.02 14.89
C GLN A 6 -19.48 3.78 14.39
N VAL A 7 -20.18 2.72 14.02
CA VAL A 7 -19.57 1.51 13.43
C VAL A 7 -18.90 1.83 12.10
N ASP A 8 -19.54 2.63 11.24
CA ASP A 8 -18.98 3.03 9.95
C ASP A 8 -17.73 3.92 10.11
N GLN A 9 -17.75 4.85 11.07
CA GLN A 9 -16.57 5.67 11.40
C GLN A 9 -15.42 4.82 11.95
N GLN A 10 -15.73 3.86 12.83
CA GLN A 10 -14.72 2.96 13.39
C GLN A 10 -14.09 2.05 12.30
N ALA A 11 -14.88 1.63 11.31
CA ALA A 11 -14.39 0.87 10.17
C ALA A 11 -13.42 1.69 9.31
N ILE A 12 -13.75 2.95 8.99
CA ILE A 12 -12.87 3.86 8.23
C ILE A 12 -11.54 4.07 8.96
N LEU A 13 -11.57 4.35 10.26
CA LEU A 13 -10.36 4.52 11.07
C LEU A 13 -9.50 3.25 11.11
N SER A 14 -10.15 2.09 11.19
CA SER A 14 -9.46 0.80 11.17
C SER A 14 -8.80 0.54 9.82
N LEU A 15 -9.47 0.83 8.71
CA LEU A 15 -8.92 0.71 7.36
C LEU A 15 -7.72 1.63 7.15
N ASP A 16 -7.78 2.89 7.60
CA ASP A 16 -6.64 3.81 7.48
C ASP A 16 -5.43 3.37 8.33
N ARG A 17 -5.67 2.81 9.52
CA ARG A 17 -4.61 2.20 10.34
C ARG A 17 -3.95 1.03 9.61
N ILE A 18 -4.73 0.13 9.00
CA ILE A 18 -4.20 -1.00 8.23
C ILE A 18 -3.38 -0.48 7.04
N ARG A 19 -3.91 0.48 6.28
CA ARG A 19 -3.20 1.13 5.17
C ARG A 19 -1.85 1.70 5.62
N THR A 20 -1.84 2.45 6.73
CA THR A 20 -0.63 3.03 7.30
C THR A 20 0.40 1.97 7.70
N GLN A 21 -0.04 0.85 8.26
CA GLN A 21 0.84 -0.27 8.61
C GLN A 21 1.46 -0.90 7.36
N LEU A 22 0.66 -1.16 6.32
CA LEU A 22 1.17 -1.70 5.06
C LEU A 22 2.15 -0.75 4.36
N LEU A 23 1.89 0.56 4.39
CA LEU A 23 2.82 1.57 3.89
C LEU A 23 4.18 1.48 4.59
N LYS A 24 4.19 1.36 5.92
CA LYS A 24 5.44 1.19 6.70
C LYS A 24 6.17 -0.09 6.31
N PHE A 25 5.47 -1.21 6.14
CA PHE A 25 6.09 -2.46 5.69
C PHE A 25 6.65 -2.36 4.28
N ARG A 26 5.94 -1.71 3.34
CA ARG A 26 6.42 -1.50 1.98
C ARG A 26 7.70 -0.67 1.96
N ILE A 27 7.75 0.42 2.74
CA ILE A 27 8.93 1.26 2.89
C ILE A 27 10.10 0.46 3.47
N MET A 28 9.88 -0.25 4.57
CA MET A 28 10.90 -1.07 5.23
C MET A 28 11.49 -2.11 4.28
N GLN A 29 10.64 -2.89 3.59
CA GLN A 29 11.08 -3.92 2.65
C GLN A 29 11.79 -3.33 1.43
N SER A 30 11.30 -2.19 0.91
CA SER A 30 11.95 -1.47 -0.19
C SER A 30 13.34 -0.98 0.19
N ASN A 31 13.48 -0.42 1.39
CA ASN A 31 14.78 0.04 1.90
C ASN A 31 15.72 -1.13 2.16
N GLY A 32 15.23 -2.24 2.71
CA GLY A 32 16.02 -3.47 2.89
C GLY A 32 16.56 -4.00 1.56
N LEU A 33 15.70 -4.10 0.54
CA LEU A 33 16.09 -4.52 -0.81
C LEU A 33 17.16 -3.59 -1.40
N ARG A 34 16.99 -2.27 -1.26
CA ARG A 34 17.96 -1.26 -1.70
C ARG A 34 19.32 -1.44 -1.02
N CYS A 35 19.34 -1.59 0.30
CA CYS A 35 20.58 -1.78 1.06
C CYS A 35 21.31 -3.05 0.63
N LEU A 36 20.59 -4.17 0.50
CA LEU A 36 21.19 -5.44 0.10
C LEU A 36 21.77 -5.37 -1.31
N LEU A 37 21.04 -4.81 -2.28
CA LEU A 37 21.56 -4.65 -3.65
C LEU A 37 22.73 -3.66 -3.71
N TYR A 38 22.74 -2.63 -2.85
CA TYR A 38 23.83 -1.68 -2.73
C TYR A 38 25.14 -2.33 -2.26
N GLU A 39 25.09 -3.34 -1.38
CA GLU A 39 26.28 -4.10 -0.95
C GLU A 39 26.98 -4.82 -2.11
N PHE A 40 26.23 -5.15 -3.17
CA PHE A 40 26.78 -5.71 -4.42
C PHE A 40 27.04 -4.64 -5.48
N GLY A 41 26.95 -3.36 -5.12
CA GLY A 41 27.20 -2.18 -5.93
C GLY A 41 26.09 -1.83 -6.92
N ILE A 42 24.87 -2.29 -6.68
CA ILE A 42 23.69 -1.98 -7.50
C ILE A 42 22.94 -0.84 -6.82
N LEU A 43 22.98 0.34 -7.43
CA LEU A 43 22.30 1.52 -6.90
C LEU A 43 20.89 1.60 -7.46
N LEU A 44 19.91 1.70 -6.56
CA LEU A 44 18.51 1.90 -6.91
C LEU A 44 18.09 3.34 -6.59
N PRO A 45 16.99 3.85 -7.18
CA PRO A 45 16.44 5.16 -6.86
C PRO A 45 15.51 5.13 -5.63
N GLU A 46 15.43 6.26 -4.92
CA GLU A 46 14.54 6.41 -3.77
C GLU A 46 13.07 6.57 -4.20
N GLY A 47 12.18 6.17 -3.30
CA GLY A 47 10.74 6.22 -3.53
C GLY A 47 10.22 5.05 -4.39
N TYR A 48 9.07 4.50 -3.97
CA TYR A 48 8.52 3.28 -4.56
C TYR A 48 8.24 3.39 -6.07
N ALA A 49 7.77 4.54 -6.55
CA ALA A 49 7.42 4.73 -7.97
C ALA A 49 8.64 4.65 -8.90
N GLN A 50 9.80 5.13 -8.46
CA GLN A 50 11.04 5.04 -9.23
C GLN A 50 11.67 3.65 -9.05
N LEU A 51 11.67 3.15 -7.80
CA LEU A 51 12.16 1.83 -7.46
C LEU A 51 11.49 0.73 -8.30
N SER A 52 10.16 0.75 -8.38
CA SER A 52 9.40 -0.26 -9.13
C SER A 52 9.71 -0.32 -10.62
N LYS A 53 10.15 0.79 -11.21
CA LYS A 53 10.60 0.84 -12.60
C LYS A 53 12.02 0.32 -12.77
N ALA A 54 12.89 0.56 -11.78
CA ALA A 54 14.31 0.23 -11.84
C ALA A 54 14.61 -1.23 -11.45
N VAL A 55 13.84 -1.83 -10.54
CA VAL A 55 14.12 -3.17 -10.01
C VAL A 55 14.18 -4.28 -11.09
N PRO A 56 13.30 -4.32 -12.10
CA PRO A 56 13.38 -5.33 -13.16
C PRO A 56 14.75 -5.36 -13.87
N GLU A 57 15.26 -4.18 -14.26
CA GLU A 57 16.57 -4.04 -14.89
C GLU A 57 17.70 -4.35 -13.91
N ALA A 58 17.60 -3.84 -12.68
CA ALA A 58 18.58 -4.12 -11.63
C ALA A 58 18.73 -5.62 -11.31
N PHE A 59 17.66 -6.42 -11.45
CA PHE A 59 17.75 -7.86 -11.27
C PHE A 59 18.46 -8.59 -12.41
N VAL A 60 18.48 -8.04 -13.63
CA VAL A 60 19.28 -8.57 -14.74
C VAL A 60 20.77 -8.36 -14.43
N ASP A 61 21.13 -7.17 -13.98
CA ASP A 61 22.50 -6.88 -13.55
C ASP A 61 22.92 -7.72 -12.33
N ALA A 62 21.98 -8.00 -11.41
CA ALA A 62 22.22 -8.78 -10.21
C ALA A 62 22.57 -10.24 -10.49
N GLU A 63 22.14 -10.83 -11.60
CA GLU A 63 22.46 -12.23 -11.97
C GLU A 63 23.97 -12.50 -12.04
N HIS A 64 24.75 -11.48 -12.38
CA HIS A 64 26.21 -11.59 -12.52
C HIS A 64 26.98 -11.13 -11.28
N ARG A 65 26.31 -10.53 -10.29
CA ARG A 65 26.93 -9.80 -9.17
C ARG A 65 26.54 -10.33 -7.80
N VAL A 66 25.37 -10.95 -7.70
CA VAL A 66 24.78 -11.43 -6.45
C VAL A 66 24.77 -12.96 -6.47
N PRO A 67 25.19 -13.64 -5.38
CA PRO A 67 25.07 -15.10 -5.29
C PRO A 67 23.62 -15.57 -5.51
N SER A 68 23.44 -16.62 -6.32
CA SER A 68 22.10 -17.10 -6.72
C SER A 68 21.15 -17.35 -5.55
N LEU A 69 21.65 -17.97 -4.47
CA LEU A 69 20.89 -18.21 -3.24
C LEU A 69 20.27 -16.93 -2.66
N LEU A 70 21.02 -15.83 -2.68
CA LEU A 70 20.53 -14.54 -2.20
C LEU A 70 19.61 -13.89 -3.23
N LEU A 71 19.96 -13.96 -4.52
CA LEU A 71 19.17 -13.34 -5.59
C LEU A 71 17.72 -13.84 -5.62
N ASP A 72 17.50 -15.14 -5.45
CA ASP A 72 16.14 -15.70 -5.37
C ASP A 72 15.37 -15.14 -4.18
N SER A 73 16.03 -15.02 -3.02
CA SER A 73 15.43 -14.42 -1.82
C SER A 73 15.10 -12.93 -1.99
N LEU A 74 15.92 -12.18 -2.75
CA LEU A 74 15.68 -10.78 -3.08
C LEU A 74 14.51 -10.63 -4.06
N ARG A 75 14.37 -11.53 -5.04
CA ARG A 75 13.22 -11.59 -5.95
C ARG A 75 11.93 -11.86 -5.19
N ASP A 76 11.94 -12.80 -4.26
CA ASP A 76 10.80 -13.06 -3.38
C ASP A 76 10.46 -11.85 -2.50
N GLN A 77 11.48 -11.13 -2.01
CA GLN A 77 11.26 -9.88 -1.27
C GLN A 77 10.59 -8.83 -2.15
N TRP A 78 11.02 -8.69 -3.40
CA TRP A 78 10.40 -7.77 -4.34
C TRP A 78 8.95 -8.12 -4.66
N VAL A 79 8.63 -9.39 -4.85
CA VAL A 79 7.24 -9.86 -5.01
C VAL A 79 6.39 -9.47 -3.81
N ARG A 80 6.90 -9.62 -2.58
CA ARG A 80 6.20 -9.16 -1.37
C ARG A 80 5.99 -7.64 -1.35
N VAL A 81 6.96 -6.85 -1.83
CA VAL A 81 6.81 -5.38 -1.94
C VAL A 81 5.67 -5.02 -2.91
N ILE A 82 5.57 -5.70 -4.05
CA ILE A 82 4.47 -5.51 -5.02
C ILE A 82 3.13 -5.88 -4.39
N GLN A 83 3.06 -7.01 -3.68
CA GLN A 83 1.83 -7.45 -3.02
C GLN A 83 1.35 -6.45 -1.97
N LEU A 84 2.25 -5.91 -1.15
CA LEU A 84 1.93 -4.85 -0.18
C LEU A 84 1.34 -3.62 -0.88
N ASP A 85 1.89 -3.24 -2.03
CA ASP A 85 1.41 -2.11 -2.82
C ASP A 85 0.01 -2.34 -3.42
N ASP A 86 -0.28 -3.56 -3.88
CA ASP A 86 -1.62 -3.97 -4.31
C ASP A 86 -2.64 -3.92 -3.16
N GLU A 87 -2.27 -4.39 -1.97
CA GLU A 87 -3.13 -4.34 -0.78
C GLU A 87 -3.43 -2.91 -0.35
N ILE A 88 -2.42 -2.03 -0.37
CA ILE A 88 -2.59 -0.60 -0.11
C ILE A 88 -3.62 -0.01 -1.08
N ARG A 89 -3.47 -0.26 -2.39
CA ARG A 89 -4.44 0.21 -3.41
C ARG A 89 -5.86 -0.28 -3.14
N LYS A 90 -6.02 -1.55 -2.77
CA LYS A 90 -7.33 -2.13 -2.47
C LYS A 90 -7.99 -1.44 -1.28
N ILE A 91 -7.23 -1.12 -0.24
CA ILE A 91 -7.76 -0.39 0.92
C ILE A 91 -8.07 1.07 0.56
N GLU A 92 -7.23 1.72 -0.23
CA GLU A 92 -7.50 3.09 -0.71
C GLU A 92 -8.79 3.16 -1.53
N LEU A 93 -9.07 2.14 -2.35
CA LEU A 93 -10.34 2.06 -3.08
C LEU A 93 -11.54 1.91 -2.14
N ARG A 94 -11.44 1.03 -1.13
CA ARG A 94 -12.50 0.85 -0.11
C ARG A 94 -12.75 2.13 0.68
N LEU A 95 -11.69 2.81 1.11
CA LEU A 95 -11.79 4.10 1.81
C LEU A 95 -12.51 5.16 0.96
N LYS A 96 -12.20 5.24 -0.34
CA LYS A 96 -12.89 6.16 -1.27
C LYS A 96 -14.39 5.83 -1.37
N GLN A 97 -14.75 4.55 -1.44
CA GLN A 97 -16.14 4.11 -1.48
C GLN A 97 -16.89 4.50 -0.19
N CYS A 98 -16.33 4.20 0.99
CA CYS A 98 -16.96 4.54 2.26
C CYS A 98 -17.14 6.07 2.44
N LEU A 99 -16.17 6.88 2.00
CA LEU A 99 -16.27 8.34 2.07
C LEU A 99 -17.35 8.89 1.13
N HIS A 100 -17.47 8.33 -0.07
CA HIS A 100 -18.50 8.70 -1.04
C HIS A 100 -19.90 8.37 -0.51
N GLU A 101 -20.09 7.14 -0.01
CA GLU A 101 -21.35 6.69 0.60
C GLU A 101 -21.72 7.54 1.81
N SER A 102 -20.75 7.90 2.66
CA SER A 102 -21.00 8.79 3.81
C SER A 102 -21.43 10.19 3.38
N ALA A 103 -20.87 10.73 2.31
CA ALA A 103 -21.23 12.06 1.79
C ALA A 103 -22.61 12.04 1.12
N ASP A 104 -22.95 10.97 0.41
CA ASP A 104 -24.26 10.82 -0.21
C ASP A 104 -25.36 10.54 0.83
N CYS A 105 -25.06 9.76 1.88
CA CYS A 105 -25.95 9.60 3.04
C CYS A 105 -26.21 10.92 3.77
N GLN A 106 -25.25 11.86 3.79
CA GLN A 106 -25.46 13.20 4.38
C GLN A 106 -26.41 14.06 3.53
N LYS A 107 -26.34 13.97 2.19
CA LYS A 107 -27.24 14.71 1.29
C LYS A 107 -28.67 14.21 1.33
N ILE A 108 -28.88 12.90 1.50
CA ILE A 108 -30.23 12.31 1.59
C ILE A 108 -30.92 12.65 2.93
N ALA A 109 -30.15 12.96 3.98
CA ALA A 109 -30.70 13.40 5.26
C ALA A 109 -31.22 14.86 5.26
N GLU A 110 -31.04 15.61 4.16
CA GLU A 110 -31.48 17.01 4.03
C GLU A 110 -32.79 17.19 3.26
N THR A 111 -33.55 16.13 2.96
CA THR A 111 -34.95 16.27 2.49
C THR A 111 -35.92 16.27 3.68
N PRO A 112 -36.54 17.42 4.04
CA PRO A 112 -37.58 17.48 5.05
C PRO A 112 -38.92 17.08 4.41
N GLU A 113 -39.33 15.83 4.54
CA GLU A 113 -40.73 15.45 4.35
C GLU A 113 -41.18 14.52 5.46
N MET A 114 -41.71 15.10 6.53
CA MET A 114 -43.15 15.03 6.81
C MET A 114 -43.49 15.87 8.04
N VAL A 115 -44.17 16.99 7.77
CA VAL A 115 -45.22 17.51 8.62
C VAL A 115 -46.46 16.65 8.36
N CYS A 116 -46.98 16.03 9.42
CA CYS A 116 -48.41 15.94 9.74
C CYS A 116 -48.53 15.68 11.25
#